data_AF-A0A7K2ZW36-F1
#
_entry.id   AF-A0A7K2ZW36-F1
#
_cell.length_a   1.000
_cell.length_b   1.000
_cell.length_c   1.000
_cell.angle_alpha   90.00
_cell.angle_beta   90.00
_cell.angle_gamma   90.00
#
_symmetry.space_group_name_H-M   'P 1'
#
loop_
_entity.id
_entity.type
_entity.pdbx_description
1 polymer ?
#
loop_
_entity_poly.entity_id
_entity_poly.type
_entity_poly.pdbx_seq_one_letter_code
_entity_poly.pdbx_strand_id
1 'polypeptide(L)'
;MEHLDVTPDRLAGTWHIVCSSFPMWQGDRRTDATFTYRPLPGGGPGAQRMSDDVGYRTRSGRRRHIRGVDTRLTEQPGTVYRWRGRGVLAALSSRWEVRETGPDDAWAVIVFSRSLVTPAGADVVVRADRLGDPAVLEAALEAGVRHGAPRVV
;
A
#
# COMPACT_ATOMS: atom_id res chain seq x y z
N MET A 1 -0.70 15.06 -19.23
CA MET A 1 -1.08 14.05 -18.23
C MET A 1 -0.34 14.44 -16.97
N GLU A 2 -1.02 15.08 -16.01
CA GLU A 2 -0.38 15.42 -14.74
C GLU A 2 0.11 14.14 -14.08
N HIS A 3 1.39 14.10 -13.74
CA HIS A 3 1.94 12.98 -13.00
C HIS A 3 1.51 13.15 -11.54
N LEU A 4 0.77 12.17 -11.01
CA LEU A 4 0.50 12.09 -9.57
C LEU A 4 1.83 12.09 -8.81
N ASP A 5 2.07 13.12 -7.99
CA ASP A 5 3.18 13.20 -7.05
C ASP A 5 2.67 13.07 -5.62
N VAL A 6 2.62 11.83 -5.15
CA VAL A 6 2.12 11.46 -3.83
C VAL A 6 3.32 11.22 -2.92
N THR A 7 3.64 12.25 -2.13
CA THR A 7 4.80 12.27 -1.22
C THR A 7 4.58 11.36 0.00
N PRO A 8 5.64 11.03 0.76
CA PRO A 8 5.50 10.31 2.03
C PRO A 8 4.55 11.00 3.02
N ASP A 9 4.55 12.34 3.07
CA ASP A 9 3.66 13.10 3.94
C ASP A 9 2.19 12.92 3.55
N ARG A 10 1.90 12.88 2.23
CA ARG A 10 0.56 12.55 1.74
C ARG A 10 0.19 11.11 2.11
N LEU A 11 1.09 10.15 2.02
CA LEU A 11 0.78 8.75 2.38
C LEU A 11 0.71 8.49 3.88
N ALA A 12 1.18 9.41 4.71
CA ALA A 12 1.26 9.22 6.16
C ALA A 12 -0.09 8.81 6.77
N GLY A 13 -0.03 7.93 7.77
CA GLY A 13 -1.20 7.40 8.47
C GLY A 13 -1.52 5.95 8.12
N THR A 14 -2.70 5.52 8.53
CA THR A 14 -3.15 4.13 8.39
C THR A 14 -4.19 4.02 7.27
N TRP A 15 -4.04 2.97 6.47
CA TRP A 15 -4.92 2.63 5.35
C TRP A 15 -5.36 1.18 5.46
N HIS A 16 -6.63 0.90 5.21
CA HIS A 16 -7.18 -0.45 5.13
C HIS A 16 -7.15 -0.95 3.69
N ILE A 17 -6.68 -2.17 3.48
CA ILE A 17 -6.78 -2.84 2.18
C ILE A 17 -8.22 -3.31 2.01
N VAL A 18 -8.92 -2.80 1.00
CA VAL A 18 -10.33 -3.13 0.71
C VAL A 18 -10.47 -4.00 -0.54
N CYS A 19 -9.52 -3.91 -1.47
CA CYS A 19 -9.42 -4.78 -2.64
C CYS A 19 -7.97 -5.23 -2.82
N SER A 20 -7.77 -6.45 -3.30
CA SER A 20 -6.43 -6.97 -3.61
C SER A 20 -6.45 -8.06 -4.68
N SER A 21 -5.47 -8.03 -5.59
CA SER A 21 -5.17 -9.16 -6.47
C SER A 21 -4.22 -10.18 -5.84
N PHE A 22 -3.69 -9.94 -4.63
CA PHE A 22 -2.75 -10.85 -3.98
C PHE A 22 -3.49 -11.98 -3.26
N PRO A 23 -3.20 -13.25 -3.58
CA PRO A 23 -3.87 -14.40 -2.95
C PRO A 23 -3.72 -14.45 -1.42
N MET A 24 -2.68 -13.81 -0.86
CA MET A 24 -2.47 -13.81 0.59
C MET A 24 -3.43 -12.91 1.38
N TRP A 25 -4.09 -11.97 0.71
CA TRP A 25 -5.14 -11.12 1.27
C TRP A 25 -6.54 -11.65 1.00
N GLN A 26 -6.63 -12.75 0.23
CA GLN A 26 -7.89 -13.39 -0.12
C GLN A 26 -8.22 -14.54 0.83
N GLY A 27 -9.49 -14.64 1.20
CA GLY A 27 -10.01 -15.63 2.13
C GLY A 27 -9.78 -15.30 3.61
N ASP A 28 -9.92 -16.29 4.48
CA ASP A 28 -10.01 -16.11 5.94
C ASP A 28 -8.66 -16.23 6.68
N ARG A 29 -7.56 -16.45 5.96
CA ARG A 29 -6.24 -16.71 6.55
C ARG A 29 -5.60 -15.45 7.12
N ARG A 30 -5.79 -14.32 6.43
CA ARG A 30 -5.29 -12.99 6.80
C ARG A 30 -6.38 -11.96 6.53
N THR A 31 -6.93 -11.39 7.59
CA THR A 31 -8.02 -10.41 7.51
C THR A 31 -7.60 -9.10 8.17
N ASP A 32 -8.41 -8.05 7.99
CA ASP A 32 -8.17 -6.72 8.61
C ASP A 32 -6.76 -6.19 8.29
N ALA A 33 -6.39 -6.31 7.01
CA ALA A 33 -5.08 -5.94 6.50
C ALA A 33 -4.98 -4.41 6.35
N THR A 34 -3.86 -3.85 6.83
CA THR A 34 -3.64 -2.41 6.87
C THR A 34 -2.21 -2.08 6.48
N PHE A 35 -2.00 -0.95 5.81
CA PHE A 35 -0.70 -0.28 5.73
C PHE A 35 -0.66 0.87 6.72
N THR A 36 0.48 1.07 7.39
CA THR A 36 0.71 2.26 8.20
C THR A 36 2.05 2.89 7.84
N TYR A 37 1.97 4.06 7.22
CA TYR A 37 3.13 4.80 6.75
C TYR A 37 3.51 5.92 7.71
N ARG A 38 4.81 6.10 7.92
CA ARG A 38 5.36 7.26 8.65
C ARG A 38 6.56 7.82 7.89
N PRO A 39 6.56 9.11 7.50
CA PRO A 39 7.74 9.75 6.93
C PRO A 39 8.95 9.57 7.84
N LEU A 40 10.10 9.28 7.24
CA LEU A 40 11.36 9.14 7.96
C LEU A 40 12.27 10.33 7.67
N PRO A 41 12.89 10.94 8.70
CA PRO A 41 13.93 11.93 8.48
C PRO A 41 15.15 11.25 7.85
N GLY A 42 15.80 11.92 6.90
CA GLY A 42 17.09 11.48 6.37
C GLY A 42 17.02 10.37 5.32
N GLY A 43 16.94 10.80 4.07
CA GLY A 43 17.74 10.23 3.00
C GLY A 43 18.74 11.30 2.54
N GLY A 44 19.77 10.95 1.76
CA GLY A 44 20.61 11.96 1.11
C GLY A 44 19.78 12.95 0.28
N PRO A 45 20.40 13.98 -0.33
CA PRO A 45 19.66 14.98 -1.12
C PRO A 45 18.70 14.30 -2.11
N GLY A 46 17.39 14.55 -1.97
CA GLY A 46 16.33 13.98 -2.82
C GLY A 46 15.75 12.62 -2.37
N ALA A 47 16.31 11.93 -1.39
CA ALA A 47 15.81 10.61 -0.98
C ALA A 47 14.68 10.71 0.06
N GLN A 48 13.45 10.78 -0.43
CA GLN A 48 12.23 10.68 0.37
C GLN A 48 12.02 9.23 0.85
N ARG A 49 11.81 9.04 2.17
CA ARG A 49 11.67 7.72 2.79
C ARG A 49 10.51 7.67 3.76
N MET A 50 9.93 6.49 3.95
CA MET A 50 8.94 6.23 4.99
C MET A 50 9.08 4.82 5.56
N SER A 51 8.72 4.65 6.84
CA SER A 51 8.53 3.32 7.40
C SER A 51 7.19 2.78 6.95
N ASP A 52 7.14 1.49 6.70
CA ASP A 52 5.92 0.75 6.38
C ASP A 52 5.70 -0.37 7.39
N ASP A 53 4.52 -0.39 8.00
CA ASP A 53 4.02 -1.47 8.84
C ASP A 53 2.73 -2.04 8.23
N VAL A 54 2.85 -3.22 7.64
CA VAL A 54 1.72 -4.00 7.14
C VAL A 54 1.17 -4.87 8.26
N GLY A 55 0.06 -4.45 8.85
CA GLY A 55 -0.64 -5.19 9.89
C GLY A 55 -1.72 -6.10 9.31
N TYR A 56 -1.94 -7.27 9.91
CA TYR A 56 -3.10 -8.13 9.61
C TYR A 56 -3.43 -9.04 10.80
N ARG A 57 -4.61 -9.65 10.76
CA ARG A 57 -5.08 -10.65 11.73
C ARG A 57 -4.98 -12.05 11.12
N THR A 58 -4.44 -13.01 11.87
CA THR A 58 -4.46 -14.43 11.47
C THR A 58 -5.83 -15.05 11.73
N ARG A 59 -6.09 -16.22 11.14
CA ARG A 59 -7.29 -17.01 11.45
C ARG A 59 -7.51 -17.30 12.95
N SER A 60 -6.43 -17.39 13.74
CA SER A 60 -6.49 -17.53 15.20
C SER A 60 -6.78 -16.23 15.96
N GLY A 61 -7.01 -15.12 15.26
CA GLY A 61 -7.27 -13.80 15.85
C GLY A 61 -6.03 -13.00 16.23
N ARG A 62 -4.81 -13.54 16.08
CA ARG A 62 -3.56 -12.88 16.47
C ARG A 62 -3.17 -11.78 15.48
N ARG A 63 -2.78 -10.60 15.98
CA ARG A 63 -2.18 -9.53 15.15
C ARG A 63 -0.74 -9.88 14.75
N ARG A 64 -0.41 -9.69 13.48
CA ARG A 64 0.92 -9.86 12.90
C ARG A 64 1.29 -8.64 12.07
N HIS A 65 2.58 -8.44 11.90
CA HIS A 65 3.14 -7.27 11.23
C HIS A 65 4.27 -7.69 10.28
N ILE A 66 4.31 -7.07 9.11
CA ILE A 66 5.43 -7.11 8.16
C ILE A 66 5.96 -5.69 8.10
N ARG A 67 7.24 -5.49 8.46
CA ARG A 67 7.82 -4.16 8.58
C ARG A 67 8.91 -3.94 7.54
N GLY A 68 8.89 -2.76 6.95
CA GLY A 68 9.83 -2.35 5.93
C GLY A 68 10.12 -0.85 5.94
N VAL A 69 10.88 -0.43 4.95
CA VAL A 69 11.12 0.97 4.61
C VAL A 69 10.93 1.14 3.11
N ASP A 70 10.13 2.11 2.74
CA ASP A 70 9.98 2.57 1.37
C ASP A 70 10.94 3.72 1.10
N THR A 71 11.58 3.67 -0.06
CA THR A 71 12.44 4.74 -0.58
C THR A 71 11.92 5.17 -1.93
N ARG A 72 11.61 6.47 -2.09
CA ARG A 72 11.17 7.05 -3.35
C ARG A 72 12.27 6.89 -4.41
N LEU A 73 11.88 6.50 -5.61
CA LEU A 73 12.76 6.40 -6.77
C LEU A 73 12.57 7.65 -7.64
N THR A 74 13.25 8.74 -7.28
CA THR A 74 13.05 10.08 -7.88
C THR A 74 13.49 10.18 -9.34
N GLU A 75 14.30 9.24 -9.80
CA GLU A 75 14.72 9.10 -11.19
C GLU A 75 13.62 8.49 -12.10
N GLN A 76 12.50 8.03 -11.54
CA GLN A 76 11.37 7.47 -12.27
C GLN A 76 10.17 8.44 -12.25
N PRO A 77 9.47 8.61 -13.38
CA PRO A 77 8.27 9.44 -13.43
C PRO A 77 7.16 8.85 -12.56
N GLY A 78 6.33 9.73 -11.97
CA GLY A 78 5.22 9.33 -11.10
C GLY A 78 5.62 9.05 -9.66
N THR A 79 4.77 8.32 -8.95
CA THR A 79 4.98 8.00 -7.53
C THR A 79 5.46 6.57 -7.37
N VAL A 80 6.76 6.35 -7.57
CA VAL A 80 7.37 5.01 -7.46
C VAL A 80 8.23 4.89 -6.21
N TYR A 81 8.05 3.80 -5.47
CA TYR A 81 8.80 3.45 -4.29
C TYR A 81 9.44 2.07 -4.42
N ARG A 82 10.60 1.91 -3.78
CA ARG A 82 11.19 0.61 -3.49
C ARG A 82 11.04 0.32 -2.01
N TRP A 83 10.30 -0.73 -1.70
CA TRP A 83 10.19 -1.30 -0.37
C TRP A 83 11.37 -2.22 -0.08
N ARG A 84 11.85 -2.20 1.16
CA ARG A 84 12.79 -3.18 1.69
C ARG A 84 12.37 -3.64 3.09
N GLY A 85 12.32 -4.95 3.30
CA GLY A 85 11.96 -5.52 4.60
C GLY A 85 12.99 -5.20 5.70
N ARG A 86 12.56 -5.31 6.96
CA ARG A 86 13.42 -5.15 8.15
C ARG A 86 13.67 -6.48 8.87
N GLY A 87 14.78 -6.55 9.59
CA GLY A 87 15.16 -7.73 10.38
C GLY A 87 15.35 -8.96 9.50
N VAL A 88 14.66 -10.05 9.82
CA VAL A 88 14.70 -11.30 9.04
C VAL A 88 14.22 -11.14 7.59
N LEU A 89 13.50 -10.06 7.27
CA LEU A 89 13.00 -9.76 5.92
C LEU A 89 13.94 -8.84 5.12
N ALA A 90 15.14 -8.52 5.62
CA ALA A 90 16.04 -7.54 5.00
C ALA A 90 16.57 -7.93 3.60
N ALA A 91 16.44 -9.19 3.21
CA ALA A 91 16.75 -9.69 1.87
C ALA A 91 15.58 -9.53 0.88
N LEU A 92 14.37 -9.21 1.37
CA LEU A 92 13.19 -9.03 0.52
C LEU A 92 13.04 -7.56 0.12
N SER A 93 12.68 -7.35 -1.14
CA SER A 93 12.35 -6.04 -1.69
C SER A 93 11.24 -6.15 -2.73
N SER A 94 10.44 -5.11 -2.85
CA SER A 94 9.46 -4.94 -3.92
C SER A 94 9.54 -3.51 -4.47
N ARG A 95 9.02 -3.31 -5.67
CA ARG A 95 8.76 -1.97 -6.20
C ARG A 95 7.27 -1.81 -6.41
N TRP A 96 6.77 -0.63 -6.10
CA TRP A 96 5.36 -0.31 -6.22
C TRP A 96 5.18 1.16 -6.55
N GLU A 97 4.02 1.49 -7.09
CA GLU A 97 3.64 2.86 -7.43
C GLU A 97 2.22 3.18 -7.00
N VAL A 98 1.97 4.45 -6.66
CA VAL A 98 0.61 4.97 -6.52
C VAL A 98 0.10 5.30 -7.91
N ARG A 99 -0.89 4.53 -8.39
CA ARG A 99 -1.40 4.64 -9.76
C ARG A 99 -2.58 5.59 -9.87
N GLU A 100 -3.38 5.68 -8.82
CA GLU A 100 -4.63 6.45 -8.77
C GLU A 100 -4.93 6.82 -7.32
N THR A 101 -5.53 7.98 -7.09
CA THR A 101 -6.01 8.43 -5.78
C THR A 101 -7.42 8.98 -5.90
N GLY A 102 -8.22 8.76 -4.85
CA GLY A 102 -9.48 9.47 -4.68
C GLY A 102 -9.29 10.94 -4.31
N PRO A 103 -10.39 11.72 -4.30
CA PRO A 103 -10.39 13.07 -3.75
C PRO A 103 -9.79 13.11 -2.33
N ASP A 104 -8.99 14.13 -2.04
CA ASP A 104 -8.30 14.33 -0.75
C ASP A 104 -7.49 13.12 -0.27
N ASP A 105 -7.00 12.29 -1.21
CA ASP A 105 -6.31 11.04 -0.91
C ASP A 105 -7.14 10.10 -0.01
N ALA A 106 -8.48 10.12 -0.10
CA ALA A 106 -9.34 9.27 0.75
C ALA A 106 -9.16 7.76 0.48
N TRP A 107 -8.79 7.41 -0.75
CA TRP A 107 -8.39 6.08 -1.16
C TRP A 107 -7.26 6.14 -2.18
N ALA A 108 -6.53 5.04 -2.37
CA ALA A 108 -5.45 4.95 -3.35
C ALA A 108 -5.37 3.54 -3.96
N VAL A 109 -4.95 3.48 -5.23
CA VAL A 109 -4.57 2.24 -5.91
C VAL A 109 -3.05 2.14 -5.90
N ILE A 110 -2.54 1.06 -5.33
CA ILE A 110 -1.12 0.74 -5.23
C ILE A 110 -0.83 -0.45 -6.13
N VAL A 111 0.01 -0.24 -7.16
CA VAL A 111 0.40 -1.29 -8.11
C VAL A 111 1.82 -1.74 -7.81
N PHE A 112 2.03 -3.05 -7.67
CA PHE A 112 3.30 -3.66 -7.38
C PHE A 112 3.85 -4.37 -8.62
N SER A 113 5.12 -4.13 -8.92
CA SER A 113 5.85 -4.92 -9.91
C SER A 113 6.16 -6.33 -9.38
N ARG A 114 6.31 -7.30 -10.29
CA ARG A 114 6.77 -8.65 -9.94
C ARG A 114 8.13 -8.59 -9.23
N SER A 115 8.24 -9.30 -8.12
CA SER A 115 9.49 -9.54 -7.41
C SER A 115 9.91 -11.01 -7.54
N LEU A 116 11.03 -11.40 -6.91
CA LEU A 116 11.45 -12.80 -6.85
C LEU A 116 10.44 -13.69 -6.09
N VAL A 117 9.69 -13.12 -5.15
CA VAL A 117 8.84 -13.86 -4.21
C VAL A 117 7.35 -13.52 -4.32
N THR A 118 7.00 -12.47 -5.07
CA THR A 118 5.60 -12.05 -5.26
C THR A 118 5.31 -11.75 -6.74
N PRO A 119 4.13 -12.14 -7.25
CA PRO A 119 3.70 -11.72 -8.58
C PRO A 119 3.48 -10.19 -8.62
N ALA A 120 3.29 -9.65 -9.83
CA ALA A 120 2.73 -8.32 -9.96
C ALA A 120 1.28 -8.33 -9.46
N GLY A 121 0.80 -7.20 -8.94
CA GLY A 121 -0.54 -7.12 -8.40
C GLY A 121 -0.91 -5.71 -7.98
N ALA A 122 -2.16 -5.54 -7.56
CA ALA A 122 -2.69 -4.27 -7.09
C ALA A 122 -3.42 -4.44 -5.76
N ASP A 123 -3.26 -3.45 -4.89
CA ASP A 123 -4.07 -3.23 -3.70
C ASP A 123 -4.84 -1.92 -3.86
N VAL A 124 -6.10 -1.89 -3.43
CA VAL A 124 -6.84 -0.65 -3.23
C VAL A 124 -7.03 -0.44 -1.75
N VAL A 125 -6.65 0.75 -1.29
CA VAL A 125 -6.62 1.08 0.11
C VAL A 125 -7.45 2.31 0.42
N VAL A 126 -8.12 2.32 1.57
CA VAL A 126 -8.94 3.45 2.06
C VAL A 126 -8.34 3.95 3.36
N ARG A 127 -8.25 5.27 3.57
CA ARG A 127 -7.76 5.80 4.85
C ARG A 127 -8.64 5.35 6.00
N ALA A 128 -8.02 5.06 7.14
CA ALA A 128 -8.73 4.57 8.32
C ALA A 128 -9.85 5.52 8.79
N ASP A 129 -9.64 6.83 8.72
CA ASP A 129 -10.63 7.86 9.08
C ASP A 129 -11.73 8.05 8.02
N ARG A 130 -11.60 7.45 6.84
CA ARG A 130 -12.57 7.51 5.74
C ARG A 130 -13.29 6.18 5.47
N LEU A 131 -12.91 5.10 6.16
CA LEU A 131 -13.46 3.76 5.92
C LEU A 131 -14.98 3.67 6.16
N GLY A 132 -15.51 4.52 7.06
CA GLY A 132 -16.94 4.57 7.38
C GLY A 132 -17.80 5.36 6.37
N ASP A 133 -17.19 6.02 5.39
CA ASP A 133 -17.91 6.78 4.36
C ASP A 133 -18.29 5.85 3.20
N PRO A 134 -19.60 5.58 2.96
CA PRO A 134 -20.04 4.66 1.93
C PRO A 134 -19.64 5.10 0.51
N ALA A 135 -19.60 6.41 0.23
CA ALA A 135 -19.25 6.91 -1.09
C ALA A 135 -17.76 6.72 -1.39
N VAL A 136 -16.90 6.93 -0.37
CA VAL A 136 -15.47 6.63 -0.47
C VAL A 136 -15.24 5.14 -0.70
N LEU A 137 -15.94 4.29 0.05
CA LEU A 137 -15.81 2.85 -0.07
C LEU A 137 -16.28 2.35 -1.45
N GLU A 138 -17.44 2.80 -1.94
CA GLU A 138 -17.96 2.43 -3.25
C GLU A 138 -16.95 2.80 -4.35
N ALA A 139 -16.44 4.04 -4.34
CA ALA A 139 -15.45 4.49 -5.32
C ALA A 139 -14.15 3.67 -5.28
N ALA A 140 -13.70 3.26 -4.08
CA ALA A 140 -12.54 2.39 -3.93
C ALA A 140 -12.82 0.96 -4.45
N LEU A 141 -14.02 0.43 -4.26
CA LEU A 141 -14.42 -0.88 -4.80
C LEU A 141 -14.48 -0.84 -6.34
N GLU A 142 -15.02 0.22 -6.93
CA GLU A 142 -15.00 0.44 -8.37
C GLU A 142 -13.58 0.54 -8.93
N ALA A 143 -12.67 1.22 -8.21
CA ALA A 143 -11.25 1.24 -8.56
C ALA A 143 -10.66 -0.17 -8.53
N GLY A 144 -11.04 -0.99 -7.54
CA GLY A 144 -10.66 -2.41 -7.48
C GLY A 144 -11.02 -3.15 -8.76
N VAL A 145 -12.24 -2.98 -9.27
CA VAL A 145 -12.68 -3.58 -10.53
C VAL A 145 -11.83 -3.12 -11.71
N ARG A 146 -11.57 -1.80 -11.83
CA ARG A 146 -10.74 -1.24 -12.93
C ARG A 146 -9.32 -1.79 -12.95
N HIS A 147 -8.75 -2.09 -11.77
CA HIS A 147 -7.38 -2.58 -11.62
C HIS A 147 -7.27 -4.10 -11.42
N GLY A 148 -8.36 -4.85 -11.63
CA GLY A 148 -8.36 -6.31 -11.50
C GLY A 148 -8.08 -6.81 -10.07
N ALA A 149 -8.35 -5.98 -9.07
CA ALA A 149 -8.22 -6.28 -7.66
C ALA A 149 -9.62 -6.56 -7.07
N PRO A 150 -10.02 -7.82 -6.86
CA PRO A 150 -11.26 -8.15 -6.19
C PRO A 150 -11.29 -7.68 -4.74
N ARG A 151 -12.48 -7.45 -4.20
CA ARG A 151 -12.70 -7.09 -2.79
C ARG A 151 -12.12 -8.16 -1.85
N VAL A 152 -11.49 -7.72 -0.77
CA VAL A 152 -11.03 -8.61 0.31
C VAL A 152 -12.17 -8.90 1.29
N VAL A 153 -12.16 -10.11 1.88
CA VAL A 153 -13.20 -10.64 2.79
C VAL A 153 -12.85 -10.47 4.26
#